data_AF-A0A2E8WBU3-F1
#
_entry.id   AF-A0A2E8WBU3-F1
#
_cell.length_a   1.000
_cell.length_b   1.000
_cell.length_c   1.000
_cell.angle_alpha   90.00
_cell.angle_beta   90.00
_cell.angle_gamma   90.00
#
_symmetry.space_group_name_H-M   'P 1'
#
loop_
_entity.id
_entity.type
_entity.pdbx_description
1 polymer ?
#
loop_
_entity_poly.entity_id
_entity_poly.type
_entity_poly.pdbx_seq_one_letter_code
_entity_poly.pdbx_strand_id
1 'polypeptide(L)'
;MAKVRMNKYQRQALKGKEERVTGEEIWRLVRLADSPNVDDRLEAADNLCPCHVRRRIDEVWNALYRLLEDEDARVRRAAFHTLFDGGNLDDPALDEIFRRMLTTETHQKLRVQLEEQVNKREKAAAERTEISQMAIMAVGDYPKQGKCDFCGSDRAVRDDYDTHIPNGDGARPALVCESCVS
;
A
#
# COMPACT_ATOMS: atom_id res chain seq x y z
N MET A 1 -23.52 -11.38 40.42
CA MET A 1 -23.41 -10.13 39.62
C MET A 1 -23.13 -10.49 38.18
N ALA A 2 -24.02 -10.15 37.25
CA ALA A 2 -23.84 -10.48 35.83
C ALA A 2 -22.75 -9.58 35.22
N LYS A 3 -21.74 -10.19 34.57
CA LYS A 3 -20.74 -9.44 33.80
C LYS A 3 -21.44 -8.82 32.58
N VAL A 4 -21.64 -7.51 32.60
CA VAL A 4 -22.15 -6.76 31.44
C VAL A 4 -21.16 -6.91 30.29
N ARG A 5 -21.56 -7.62 29.24
CA ARG A 5 -20.72 -7.84 28.05
C ARG A 5 -20.77 -6.57 27.19
N MET A 6 -19.79 -5.69 27.35
CA MET A 6 -19.67 -4.45 26.57
C MET A 6 -19.47 -4.74 25.07
N ASN A 7 -20.20 -4.00 24.23
CA ASN A 7 -20.04 -4.05 22.78
C ASN A 7 -18.74 -3.35 22.32
N LYS A 8 -18.38 -3.52 21.04
CA LYS A 8 -17.15 -2.95 20.44
C LYS A 8 -17.08 -1.42 20.61
N TYR A 9 -18.19 -0.73 20.40
CA TYR A 9 -18.28 0.73 20.50
C TYR A 9 -18.15 1.25 21.93
N GLN A 10 -18.72 0.54 22.90
CA GLN A 10 -18.59 0.85 24.33
C GLN A 10 -17.16 0.65 24.82
N ARG A 11 -16.46 -0.39 24.34
CA ARG A 11 -15.02 -0.58 24.60
C ARG A 11 -14.19 0.54 23.97
N GLN A 12 -14.54 0.95 22.76
CA GLN A 12 -13.83 2.01 22.03
C GLN A 12 -14.04 3.39 22.66
N ALA A 13 -15.23 3.68 23.19
CA ALA A 13 -15.53 4.92 23.91
C ALA A 13 -14.89 4.98 25.31
N LEU A 14 -14.59 3.81 25.91
CA LEU A 14 -13.91 3.68 27.21
C LEU A 14 -12.38 3.51 27.09
N LYS A 15 -11.85 3.21 25.89
CA LYS A 15 -10.44 3.41 25.58
C LYS A 15 -10.21 4.92 25.73
N GLY A 16 -9.65 5.34 26.88
CA GLY A 16 -9.23 6.71 27.10
C GLY A 16 -8.42 7.19 25.89
N LYS A 17 -8.50 8.48 25.55
CA LYS A 17 -7.67 9.03 24.48
C LYS A 17 -6.22 8.68 24.80
N GLU A 18 -5.61 7.79 24.01
CA GLU A 18 -4.22 7.38 24.20
C GLU A 18 -3.32 8.61 24.28
N GLU A 19 -2.42 8.59 25.27
CA GLU A 19 -1.59 9.74 25.61
C GLU A 19 -0.67 10.07 24.45
N ARG A 20 -0.60 11.35 24.11
CA ARG A 20 0.14 11.82 22.94
C ARG A 20 1.63 11.84 23.27
N VAL A 21 2.43 11.25 22.38
CA VAL A 21 3.89 11.37 22.45
C VAL A 21 4.29 12.81 22.14
N THR A 22 5.13 13.42 22.98
CA THR A 22 5.69 14.75 22.73
C THR A 22 6.81 14.69 21.68
N GLY A 23 7.25 15.85 21.17
CA GLY A 23 8.31 15.91 20.16
C GLY A 23 9.63 15.28 20.62
N GLU A 24 10.06 15.55 21.84
CA GLU A 24 11.29 14.97 22.41
C GLU A 24 11.15 13.48 22.68
N GLU A 25 9.97 13.08 23.16
CA GLU A 25 9.67 11.69 23.48
C GLU A 25 9.64 10.81 22.23
N ILE A 26 9.17 11.33 21.08
CA ILE A 26 9.28 10.64 19.79
C ILE A 26 10.73 10.26 19.49
N TRP A 27 11.66 11.19 19.63
CA TRP A 27 13.07 10.93 19.33
C TRP A 27 13.73 10.02 20.36
N ARG A 28 13.27 10.04 21.62
CA ARG A 28 13.66 9.04 22.63
C ARG A 28 13.22 7.64 22.18
N LEU A 29 11.96 7.44 21.82
CA LEU A 29 11.43 6.14 21.38
C LEU A 29 12.11 5.64 20.10
N VAL A 30 12.40 6.52 19.13
CA VAL A 30 13.17 6.15 17.93
C VAL A 30 14.56 5.63 18.31
N ARG A 31 15.23 6.22 19.30
CA ARG A 31 16.51 5.69 19.80
C ARG A 31 16.34 4.36 20.53
N LEU A 32 15.28 4.20 21.31
CA LEU A 32 15.01 2.94 22.02
C LEU A 32 14.71 1.78 21.08
N ALA A 33 14.15 2.05 19.89
CA ALA A 33 13.92 1.02 18.87
C ALA A 33 15.20 0.31 18.42
N ASP A 34 16.37 0.97 18.55
CA ASP A 34 17.68 0.40 18.20
C ASP A 34 18.47 -0.04 19.45
N SER A 35 17.83 -0.11 20.63
CA SER A 35 18.48 -0.51 21.88
C SER A 35 18.83 -2.00 21.90
N PRO A 36 19.99 -2.39 22.48
CA PRO A 36 20.29 -3.79 22.74
C PRO A 36 19.33 -4.42 23.77
N ASN A 37 18.65 -3.61 24.58
CA ASN A 37 17.68 -4.09 25.56
C ASN A 37 16.33 -4.35 24.89
N VAL A 38 15.80 -5.56 25.05
CA VAL A 38 14.50 -5.96 24.50
C VAL A 38 13.35 -5.13 25.07
N ASP A 39 13.40 -4.77 26.36
CA ASP A 39 12.31 -4.02 26.99
C ASP A 39 12.23 -2.58 26.46
N ASP A 40 13.37 -1.98 26.11
CA ASP A 40 13.43 -0.67 25.44
C ASP A 40 12.80 -0.72 24.04
N ARG A 41 13.12 -1.77 23.27
CA ARG A 41 12.56 -1.96 21.93
C ARG A 41 11.06 -2.25 21.99
N LEU A 42 10.62 -2.97 23.01
CA LEU A 42 9.20 -3.23 23.27
C LEU A 42 8.47 -1.92 23.61
N GLU A 43 9.04 -1.08 24.47
CA GLU A 43 8.51 0.26 24.78
C GLU A 43 8.37 1.10 23.51
N ALA A 44 9.40 1.09 22.65
CA ALA A 44 9.34 1.77 21.36
C ALA A 44 8.21 1.22 20.47
N ALA A 45 8.10 -0.11 20.35
CA ALA A 45 7.08 -0.75 19.53
C ALA A 45 5.65 -0.41 19.98
N ASP A 46 5.41 -0.34 21.29
CA ASP A 46 4.10 0.00 21.85
C ASP A 46 3.73 1.48 21.65
N ASN A 47 4.70 2.39 21.62
CA ASN A 47 4.44 3.84 21.67
C ASN A 47 4.67 4.58 20.35
N LEU A 48 5.36 3.98 19.37
CA LEU A 48 5.56 4.57 18.03
C LEU A 48 4.31 4.49 17.14
N CYS A 49 3.15 4.08 17.68
CA CYS A 49 1.90 4.02 16.93
C CYS A 49 1.48 5.40 16.39
N PRO A 50 0.99 5.46 15.14
CA PRO A 50 0.45 6.71 14.59
C PRO A 50 -0.71 7.29 15.40
N CYS A 51 -1.39 6.48 16.22
CA CYS A 51 -2.39 6.93 17.18
C CYS A 51 -1.82 7.82 18.30
N HIS A 52 -0.57 7.56 18.73
CA HIS A 52 0.16 8.38 19.69
C HIS A 52 0.95 9.51 19.02
N VAL A 53 1.60 9.24 17.87
CA VAL A 53 2.46 10.21 17.14
C VAL A 53 1.64 11.24 16.35
N ARG A 54 0.49 10.83 15.80
CA ARG A 54 -0.52 11.66 15.08
C ARG A 54 -0.01 12.50 13.92
N ARG A 55 1.16 12.18 13.39
CA ARG A 55 1.72 12.72 12.14
C ARG A 55 2.67 11.69 11.53
N ARG A 56 2.87 11.77 10.22
CA ARG A 56 3.89 10.98 9.54
C ARG A 56 5.27 11.58 9.82
N ILE A 57 6.17 10.77 10.36
CA ILE A 57 7.60 11.07 10.55
C ILE A 57 8.34 9.85 10.02
N ASP A 58 9.17 10.03 9.00
CA ASP A 58 9.75 8.89 8.29
C ASP A 58 10.68 8.06 9.18
N GLU A 59 11.37 8.70 10.14
CA GLU A 59 12.21 8.01 11.13
C GLU A 59 11.39 7.10 12.07
N VAL A 60 10.17 7.52 12.43
CA VAL A 60 9.25 6.70 13.22
C VAL A 60 8.80 5.48 12.42
N TRP A 61 8.47 5.69 11.14
CA TRP A 61 8.08 4.60 10.24
C TRP A 61 9.21 3.60 10.02
N ASN A 62 10.41 4.11 9.75
CA ASN A 62 11.59 3.28 9.58
C ASN A 62 11.94 2.49 10.86
N ALA A 63 11.79 3.11 12.03
CA ALA A 63 11.96 2.40 13.31
C ALA A 63 10.90 1.30 13.47
N LEU A 64 9.63 1.59 13.20
CA LEU A 64 8.56 0.60 13.27
C LEU A 64 8.79 -0.58 12.31
N TYR A 65 9.26 -0.31 11.08
CA TYR A 65 9.59 -1.34 10.10
C TYR A 65 10.74 -2.24 10.55
N ARG A 66 11.77 -1.68 11.20
CA ARG A 66 12.82 -2.50 11.83
C ARG A 66 12.25 -3.39 12.93
N LEU A 67 11.39 -2.86 13.79
CA LEU A 67 10.77 -3.61 14.89
C LEU A 67 9.83 -4.73 14.44
N LEU A 68 9.27 -4.64 13.23
CA LEU A 68 8.53 -5.75 12.62
C LEU A 68 9.42 -6.97 12.38
N GLU A 69 10.70 -6.77 12.10
CA GLU A 69 11.68 -7.83 11.83
C GLU A 69 12.58 -8.13 13.05
N ASP A 70 12.17 -7.69 14.25
CA ASP A 70 12.92 -7.89 15.49
C ASP A 70 13.18 -9.38 15.79
N GLU A 71 14.28 -9.69 16.46
CA GLU A 71 14.60 -11.05 16.92
C GLU A 71 13.60 -11.56 17.98
N ASP A 72 13.09 -10.68 18.85
CA ASP A 72 12.16 -11.04 19.92
C ASP A 72 10.71 -10.98 19.41
N ALA A 73 10.00 -12.10 19.54
CA ALA A 73 8.63 -12.23 19.08
C ALA A 73 7.63 -11.29 19.79
N ARG A 74 7.93 -10.84 21.02
CA ARG A 74 7.11 -9.85 21.74
C ARG A 74 7.19 -8.49 21.05
N VAL A 75 8.40 -8.08 20.65
CA VAL A 75 8.64 -6.82 19.93
C VAL A 75 7.95 -6.86 18.57
N ARG A 76 8.16 -7.94 17.79
CA ARG A 76 7.47 -8.10 16.49
C ARG A 76 5.96 -8.01 16.62
N ARG A 77 5.39 -8.65 17.63
CA ARG A 77 3.94 -8.62 17.88
C ARG A 77 3.45 -7.24 18.29
N ALA A 78 4.19 -6.52 19.12
CA ALA A 78 3.87 -5.14 19.48
C ALA A 78 3.92 -4.22 18.25
N ALA A 79 4.98 -4.30 17.46
CA ALA A 79 5.14 -3.53 16.22
C ALA A 79 4.02 -3.84 15.21
N PHE A 80 3.66 -5.12 15.06
CA PHE A 80 2.56 -5.55 14.20
C PHE A 80 1.21 -5.02 14.71
N HIS A 81 0.94 -5.10 16.01
CA HIS A 81 -0.27 -4.51 16.59
C HIS A 81 -0.35 -2.99 16.34
N THR A 82 0.75 -2.29 16.58
CA THR A 82 0.91 -0.86 16.34
C THR A 82 0.65 -0.48 14.89
N LEU A 83 1.13 -1.28 13.94
CA LEU A 83 0.85 -1.08 12.51
C LEU A 83 -0.65 -1.20 12.19
N PHE A 84 -1.39 -2.05 12.89
CA PHE A 84 -2.83 -2.27 12.66
C PHE A 84 -3.75 -1.30 13.40
N ASP A 85 -3.36 -0.79 14.57
CA ASP A 85 -4.21 0.09 15.38
C ASP A 85 -4.27 1.54 14.84
N GLY A 86 -3.32 1.93 13.98
CA GLY A 86 -3.37 3.24 13.32
C GLY A 86 -2.43 3.43 12.13
N GLY A 87 -1.78 2.37 11.66
CA GLY A 87 -0.80 2.45 10.57
C GLY A 87 -1.39 2.51 9.17
N ASN A 88 -0.58 3.03 8.24
CA ASN A 88 -0.78 2.86 6.82
C ASN A 88 -0.43 1.43 6.41
N LEU A 89 -1.40 0.53 6.52
CA LEU A 89 -1.24 -0.84 6.04
C LEU A 89 -1.01 -0.89 4.53
N ASP A 90 -1.35 0.13 3.75
CA ASP A 90 -1.20 0.13 2.29
C ASP A 90 0.19 0.58 1.82
N ASP A 91 1.15 0.81 2.72
CA ASP A 91 2.52 1.18 2.33
C ASP A 91 3.18 0.06 1.50
N PRO A 92 3.66 0.33 0.27
CA PRO A 92 4.34 -0.68 -0.56
C PRO A 92 5.58 -1.28 0.09
N ALA A 93 6.26 -0.56 0.99
CA ALA A 93 7.42 -1.06 1.70
C ALA A 93 7.10 -2.32 2.54
N LEU A 94 5.85 -2.47 2.96
CA LEU A 94 5.40 -3.61 3.76
C LEU A 94 5.36 -4.92 2.98
N ASP A 95 5.26 -4.90 1.64
CA ASP A 95 5.18 -6.12 0.83
C ASP A 95 6.39 -7.01 1.07
N GLU A 96 7.58 -6.43 0.97
CA GLU A 96 8.82 -7.17 1.12
C GLU A 96 9.12 -7.49 2.59
N ILE A 97 8.81 -6.56 3.50
CA ILE A 97 8.94 -6.79 4.94
C ILE A 97 8.11 -8.01 5.36
N PHE A 98 6.84 -8.09 4.97
CA PHE A 98 5.98 -9.20 5.32
C PHE A 98 6.47 -10.53 4.71
N ARG A 99 6.96 -10.52 3.47
CA ARG A 99 7.57 -11.73 2.87
C ARG A 99 8.78 -12.21 3.67
N ARG A 100 9.70 -11.31 4.03
CA ARG A 100 10.86 -11.66 4.87
C ARG A 100 10.43 -12.17 6.23
N MET A 101 9.51 -11.49 6.90
CA MET A 101 8.96 -11.94 8.18
C MET A 101 8.37 -13.36 8.11
N LEU A 102 7.63 -13.71 7.05
CA LEU A 102 7.08 -15.06 6.91
C LEU A 102 8.13 -16.17 6.84
N THR A 103 9.36 -15.84 6.43
CA THR A 103 10.47 -16.82 6.41
C THR A 103 11.05 -17.10 7.79
N THR A 104 10.99 -16.13 8.70
CA THR A 104 11.62 -16.19 10.03
C THR A 104 10.63 -16.28 11.19
N GLU A 105 9.34 -16.03 10.96
CA GLU A 105 8.33 -15.96 12.01
C GLU A 105 8.04 -17.33 12.64
N THR A 106 8.33 -17.44 13.94
CA THR A 106 8.12 -18.63 14.76
C THR A 106 6.84 -18.60 15.58
N HIS A 107 6.28 -17.40 15.84
CA HIS A 107 5.06 -17.25 16.62
C HIS A 107 3.82 -17.52 15.76
N GLN A 108 3.21 -18.70 15.96
CA GLN A 108 2.12 -19.23 15.13
C GLN A 108 0.99 -18.21 14.85
N LYS A 109 0.49 -17.49 15.86
CA LYS A 109 -0.62 -16.55 15.64
C LYS A 109 -0.20 -15.37 14.77
N LEU A 110 1.03 -14.89 14.93
CA LEU A 110 1.54 -13.76 14.17
C LEU A 110 1.78 -14.21 12.73
N ARG A 111 2.33 -15.40 12.55
CA ARG A 111 2.48 -16.05 11.24
C ARG A 111 1.15 -16.13 10.47
N VAL A 112 0.07 -16.63 11.09
CA VAL A 112 -1.25 -16.70 10.44
C VAL A 112 -1.75 -15.31 10.04
N GLN A 113 -1.57 -14.31 10.91
CA GLN A 113 -1.96 -12.93 10.61
C GLN A 113 -1.16 -12.33 9.45
N LEU A 114 0.14 -12.62 9.37
CA LEU A 114 1.00 -12.22 8.26
C LEU A 114 0.58 -12.90 6.95
N GLU A 115 0.32 -14.21 6.97
CA GLU A 115 -0.14 -14.98 5.80
C GLU A 115 -1.45 -14.40 5.25
N GLU A 116 -2.41 -14.07 6.13
CA GLU A 116 -3.65 -13.39 5.74
C GLU A 116 -3.40 -12.03 5.05
N GLN A 117 -2.46 -11.23 5.55
CA GLN A 117 -2.14 -9.94 4.92
C GLN A 117 -1.46 -10.11 3.58
N VAL A 118 -0.47 -10.99 3.48
CA VAL A 118 0.23 -11.24 2.21
C VAL A 118 -0.75 -11.73 1.16
N ASN A 119 -1.58 -12.72 1.48
CA ASN A 119 -2.62 -13.23 0.58
C ASN A 119 -3.60 -12.14 0.14
N LYS A 120 -4.05 -11.28 1.07
CA LYS A 120 -4.95 -10.16 0.77
C LYS A 120 -4.31 -9.19 -0.23
N ARG A 121 -3.03 -8.88 -0.04
CA ARG A 121 -2.28 -7.93 -0.88
C ARG A 121 -2.00 -8.50 -2.27
N GLU A 122 -1.58 -9.76 -2.34
CA GLU A 122 -1.37 -10.48 -3.60
C GLU A 122 -2.66 -10.58 -4.40
N LYS A 123 -3.77 -10.92 -3.75
CA LYS A 123 -5.09 -10.93 -4.39
C LYS A 123 -5.48 -9.56 -4.95
N ALA A 124 -5.31 -8.50 -4.16
CA ALA A 124 -5.60 -7.13 -4.61
C ALA A 124 -4.68 -6.70 -5.78
N ALA A 125 -3.42 -7.15 -5.80
CA ALA A 125 -2.51 -6.90 -6.91
C ALA A 125 -2.91 -7.68 -8.19
N ALA A 126 -3.33 -8.94 -8.04
CA ALA A 126 -3.83 -9.76 -9.14
C ALA A 126 -5.11 -9.15 -9.75
N GLU A 127 -6.08 -8.77 -8.92
CA GLU A 127 -7.33 -8.11 -9.36
C GLU A 127 -7.04 -6.81 -10.13
N ARG A 128 -6.11 -5.97 -9.66
CA ARG A 128 -5.70 -4.75 -10.37
C ARG A 128 -5.08 -5.06 -11.73
N THR A 129 -4.29 -6.12 -11.82
CA THR A 129 -3.67 -6.58 -13.07
C THR A 129 -4.73 -7.05 -14.05
N GLU A 130 -5.67 -7.87 -13.59
CA GLU A 130 -6.77 -8.39 -14.39
C GLU A 130 -7.66 -7.25 -14.94
N ILE A 131 -8.05 -6.30 -14.09
CA ILE A 131 -8.82 -5.11 -14.53
C ILE A 131 -8.05 -4.33 -15.60
N SER A 132 -6.74 -4.14 -15.41
CA SER A 132 -5.91 -3.41 -16.37
C SER A 132 -5.80 -4.15 -17.70
N GLN A 133 -5.64 -5.47 -17.67
CA GLN A 133 -5.63 -6.32 -18.88
C GLN A 133 -6.98 -6.27 -19.60
N MET A 134 -8.09 -6.39 -18.88
CA MET A 134 -9.43 -6.27 -19.45
C MET A 134 -9.63 -4.88 -20.09
N ALA A 135 -9.16 -3.81 -19.44
CA ALA A 135 -9.22 -2.47 -19.99
C ALA A 135 -8.41 -2.35 -21.29
N ILE A 136 -7.20 -2.90 -21.34
CA ILE A 136 -6.36 -2.93 -22.56
C ILE A 136 -7.07 -3.69 -23.68
N MET A 137 -7.65 -4.86 -23.39
CA MET A 137 -8.38 -5.65 -24.38
C MET A 137 -9.65 -4.95 -24.87
N ALA A 138 -10.32 -4.17 -24.01
CA ALA A 138 -11.55 -3.45 -24.36
C ALA A 138 -11.32 -2.22 -25.25
N VAL A 139 -10.12 -1.63 -25.22
CA VAL A 139 -9.76 -0.46 -26.05
C VAL A 139 -9.75 -0.81 -27.54
N GLY A 140 -9.44 -2.06 -27.91
CA GLY A 140 -9.38 -2.53 -29.29
C GLY A 140 -8.28 -1.86 -30.14
N ASP A 141 -8.07 -2.34 -31.36
CA ASP A 141 -7.00 -1.84 -32.24
C ASP A 141 -7.28 -0.45 -32.83
N TYR A 142 -8.55 -0.03 -32.84
CA TYR A 142 -9.02 1.24 -33.41
C TYR A 142 -9.83 2.02 -32.36
N PRO A 143 -9.17 2.58 -31.33
CA PRO A 143 -9.85 3.06 -30.13
C PRO A 143 -10.53 4.42 -30.28
N LYS A 144 -10.31 5.12 -31.39
CA LYS A 144 -10.85 6.45 -31.64
C LYS A 144 -11.91 6.39 -32.72
N GLN A 145 -12.89 7.27 -32.65
CA GLN A 145 -13.81 7.53 -33.76
C GLN A 145 -13.38 8.82 -34.46
N GLY A 146 -13.27 8.78 -35.78
CA GLY A 146 -12.94 9.96 -36.56
C GLY A 146 -12.68 9.67 -38.03
N LYS A 147 -12.26 10.71 -38.74
CA LYS A 147 -11.99 10.65 -40.18
C LYS A 147 -10.62 10.03 -40.45
N CYS A 148 -10.59 8.96 -41.25
CA CYS A 148 -9.35 8.37 -41.75
C CYS A 148 -8.66 9.34 -42.71
N ASP A 149 -7.37 9.61 -42.52
CA ASP A 149 -6.59 10.52 -43.37
C ASP A 149 -6.30 9.93 -44.77
N PHE A 150 -6.41 8.61 -44.93
CA PHE A 150 -6.13 7.92 -46.21
C PHE A 150 -7.38 7.78 -47.10
N CYS A 151 -8.50 7.30 -46.54
CA CYS A 151 -9.73 7.08 -47.32
C CYS A 151 -10.82 8.12 -47.05
N GLY A 152 -10.64 9.01 -46.07
CA GLY A 152 -11.57 10.09 -45.77
C GLY A 152 -12.88 9.67 -45.10
N SER A 153 -13.11 8.38 -44.83
CA SER A 153 -14.32 7.90 -44.16
C SER A 153 -14.29 8.17 -42.66
N ASP A 154 -15.43 8.52 -42.08
CA ASP A 154 -15.61 8.62 -40.62
C ASP A 154 -15.93 7.24 -40.02
N ARG A 155 -15.02 6.70 -39.20
CA ARG A 155 -15.12 5.36 -38.60
C ARG A 155 -14.14 5.17 -37.44
N ALA A 156 -14.04 3.95 -36.92
CA ALA A 156 -13.00 3.57 -35.98
C ALA A 156 -11.61 3.73 -36.63
N VAL A 157 -10.72 4.47 -35.96
CA VAL A 157 -9.37 4.83 -36.40
C VAL A 157 -8.37 4.69 -35.24
N ARG A 158 -7.09 4.57 -35.58
CA ARG A 158 -5.96 4.60 -34.66
C ARG A 158 -4.89 5.57 -35.14
N ASP A 159 -4.00 5.99 -34.25
CA ASP A 159 -2.82 6.75 -34.66
C ASP A 159 -1.84 5.81 -35.39
N ASP A 160 -1.45 6.19 -36.59
CA ASP A 160 -0.28 5.67 -37.28
C ASP A 160 0.89 6.60 -36.96
N TYR A 161 1.80 6.12 -36.12
CA TYR A 161 2.97 6.88 -35.66
C TYR A 161 4.08 6.96 -36.71
N ASP A 162 4.04 6.15 -37.76
CA ASP A 162 5.03 6.17 -38.84
C ASP A 162 4.70 7.26 -39.87
N THR A 163 3.42 7.62 -40.02
CA THR A 163 2.96 8.65 -40.95
C THR A 163 2.56 9.93 -40.22
N HIS A 164 3.10 11.07 -40.65
CA HIS A 164 2.79 12.37 -40.07
C HIS A 164 2.04 13.28 -41.05
N ILE A 165 0.91 13.83 -40.62
CA ILE A 165 0.10 14.78 -41.38
C ILE A 165 0.43 16.21 -40.90
N PRO A 166 0.78 17.14 -41.80
CA PRO A 166 0.97 18.55 -41.44
C PRO A 166 -0.30 19.13 -40.81
N ASN A 167 -0.17 19.84 -39.69
CA ASN A 167 -1.27 20.46 -38.97
C ASN A 167 -0.83 21.81 -38.37
N GLY A 168 -1.10 22.89 -39.11
CA GLY A 168 -0.65 24.24 -38.74
C GLY A 168 0.87 24.33 -38.66
N ASP A 169 1.38 24.82 -37.53
CA ASP A 169 2.83 24.95 -37.27
C ASP A 169 3.51 23.64 -36.81
N GLY A 170 2.77 22.53 -36.79
CA GLY A 170 3.27 21.22 -36.35
C GLY A 170 2.87 20.07 -37.27
N ALA A 171 3.21 18.86 -36.84
CA ALA A 171 2.76 17.62 -37.48
C ALA A 171 2.11 16.72 -36.43
N ARG A 172 1.05 16.00 -36.81
CA ARG A 172 0.41 14.98 -35.97
C ARG A 172 0.53 13.60 -36.62
N PRO A 173 0.48 12.51 -35.83
CA PRO A 173 0.26 11.17 -36.39
C PRO A 173 -0.98 11.13 -37.29
N ALA A 174 -0.91 10.36 -38.36
CA ALA A 174 -2.06 10.11 -39.22
C ALA A 174 -3.10 9.27 -38.48
N LEU A 175 -4.38 9.50 -38.76
CA LEU A 175 -5.47 8.64 -38.31
C LEU A 175 -5.76 7.63 -39.42
N VAL A 176 -5.57 6.35 -39.12
CA VAL A 176 -5.76 5.26 -40.08
C VAL A 176 -6.87 4.32 -39.61
N CYS A 177 -7.72 3.88 -40.53
CA CYS A 177 -8.77 2.89 -40.26
C CYS A 177 -8.33 1.48 -40.67
N GLU A 178 -9.04 0.46 -40.19
CA GLU A 178 -8.72 -0.96 -40.44
C GLU A 178 -8.53 -1.30 -41.92
N SER A 179 -9.38 -0.77 -42.79
CA SER A 179 -9.31 -1.02 -44.24
C SER A 179 -8.11 -0.38 -44.94
N CYS A 180 -7.37 0.52 -44.27
CA CYS A 180 -6.24 1.26 -44.83
C CYS A 180 -4.88 0.84 -44.26
N VAL A 181 -4.86 -0.12 -43.33
CA VAL A 181 -3.62 -0.69 -42.75
C VAL A 181 -3.16 -1.95 -43.53
N SER A 182 -3.90 -2.34 -44.58
CA SER A 182 -3.63 -3.52 -45.42
C SER A 182 -2.43 -3.37 -46.34
#